data_AF-A0A1E3QTP5-F1
#
_entry.id   AF-A0A1E3QTP5-F1
#
_cell.length_a   1.000
_cell.length_b   1.000
_cell.length_c   1.000
_cell.angle_alpha   90.00
_cell.angle_beta   90.00
_cell.angle_gamma   90.00
#
_symmetry.space_group_name_H-M   'P 1'
#
loop_
_entity.id
_entity.type
_entity.pdbx_description
1 polymer ?
#
loop_
_entity_poly.entity_id
_entity_poly.type
_entity_poly.pdbx_seq_one_letter_code
_entity_poly.pdbx_strand_id
1 'polypeptide(L)'
;MSSAPTRSTVSLKGSSKIVADFFEYSINSILYQRGIYPPEDFITVKKYGLNMVITHDDDIKKYIRKILSQLHKWLMRGNIDKLIVAIVNKDDYEAVERWQFDVKLFSNTEPREDAPEKLYEDVQREIQAIIRQITASVTFLPILSAGNYTFNVLVYCDPNAQVPTEWIDSQRGGMDLEGRVENVKFKEFSTNEHEIGTLVSYKLNE
;
A
#
# COMPACT_ATOMS: atom_id res chain seq x y z
N MET A 1 -33.63 -15.34 -23.50
CA MET A 1 -33.24 -14.33 -22.49
C MET A 1 -31.76 -14.09 -22.64
N SER A 2 -31.34 -12.95 -23.20
CA SER A 2 -29.92 -12.61 -23.32
C SER A 2 -29.41 -12.14 -21.96
N SER A 3 -28.51 -12.90 -21.34
CA SER A 3 -27.74 -12.40 -20.20
C SER A 3 -26.95 -11.17 -20.62
N ALA A 4 -27.07 -10.10 -19.85
CA ALA A 4 -26.27 -8.90 -20.05
C ALA A 4 -24.77 -9.24 -19.92
N PRO A 5 -23.87 -8.65 -20.70
CA PRO A 5 -22.44 -8.91 -20.58
C PRO A 5 -21.95 -8.31 -19.26
N THR A 6 -21.74 -9.16 -18.25
CA THR A 6 -21.03 -8.81 -17.04
C THR A 6 -19.59 -8.50 -17.45
N ARG A 7 -19.17 -7.23 -17.36
CA ARG A 7 -17.81 -6.81 -17.71
C ARG A 7 -16.84 -7.40 -16.67
N SER A 8 -16.39 -8.63 -16.91
CA SER A 8 -15.56 -9.44 -16.00
C SER A 8 -14.06 -9.13 -16.11
N THR A 9 -13.66 -8.23 -17.02
CA THR A 9 -12.26 -7.97 -17.33
C THR A 9 -11.78 -6.65 -16.74
N VAL A 10 -10.66 -6.72 -16.01
CA VAL A 10 -10.02 -5.56 -15.40
C VAL A 10 -9.08 -4.94 -16.44
N SER A 11 -9.50 -3.85 -17.08
CA SER A 11 -8.61 -3.04 -17.94
C SER A 11 -7.49 -2.40 -17.12
N LEU A 12 -6.42 -1.88 -17.74
CA LEU A 12 -5.40 -1.05 -17.07
C LEU A 12 -5.99 -0.01 -16.10
N LYS A 13 -7.00 0.75 -16.55
CA LYS A 13 -7.72 1.71 -15.70
C LYS A 13 -8.42 1.07 -14.49
N GLY A 14 -8.95 -0.13 -14.66
CA GLY A 14 -9.57 -0.91 -13.58
C GLY A 14 -8.51 -1.44 -12.63
N SER A 15 -7.37 -1.88 -13.16
CA SER A 15 -6.26 -2.43 -12.39
C SER A 15 -5.62 -1.34 -11.54
N SER A 16 -5.26 -0.19 -12.12
CA SER A 16 -4.73 0.95 -11.37
C SER A 16 -5.69 1.43 -10.28
N LYS A 17 -7.01 1.36 -10.52
CA LYS A 17 -8.02 1.65 -9.49
C LYS A 17 -8.01 0.61 -8.36
N ILE A 18 -7.94 -0.69 -8.67
CA ILE A 18 -7.87 -1.75 -7.66
C ILE A 18 -6.61 -1.58 -6.79
N VAL A 19 -5.46 -1.29 -7.41
CA VAL A 19 -4.19 -1.07 -6.70
C VAL A 19 -4.24 0.18 -5.83
N ALA A 20 -4.78 1.30 -6.34
CA ALA A 20 -4.94 2.52 -5.56
C ALA A 20 -5.90 2.33 -4.37
N ASP A 21 -7.05 1.65 -4.57
CA ASP A 21 -7.95 1.29 -3.49
C ASP A 21 -7.22 0.41 -2.45
N PHE A 22 -6.45 -0.60 -2.90
CA PHE A 22 -5.67 -1.45 -1.99
C PHE A 22 -4.67 -0.65 -1.15
N PHE A 23 -3.96 0.31 -1.73
CA PHE A 23 -3.04 1.18 -0.99
C PHE A 23 -3.77 2.05 0.03
N GLU A 24 -4.94 2.61 -0.30
CA GLU A 24 -5.76 3.39 0.64
C GLU A 24 -6.08 2.58 1.90
N TYR A 25 -6.61 1.37 1.71
CA TYR A 25 -7.01 0.51 2.82
C TYR A 25 -5.80 -0.04 3.59
N SER A 26 -4.68 -0.30 2.92
CA SER A 26 -3.45 -0.75 3.58
C SER A 26 -2.84 0.35 4.43
N ILE A 27 -2.76 1.58 3.92
CA ILE A 27 -2.28 2.75 4.69
C ILE A 27 -3.15 2.94 5.93
N ASN A 28 -4.48 3.02 5.78
CA ASN A 28 -5.38 3.18 6.93
C ASN A 28 -5.25 2.03 7.94
N SER A 29 -5.12 0.79 7.46
CA SER A 29 -4.94 -0.37 8.33
C SER A 29 -3.63 -0.30 9.10
N ILE A 30 -2.52 0.09 8.47
CA ILE A 30 -1.22 0.26 9.14
C ILE A 30 -1.31 1.36 10.19
N LEU A 31 -1.86 2.54 9.86
CA LEU A 31 -1.99 3.66 10.78
C LEU A 31 -2.79 3.29 12.04
N TYR A 32 -3.88 2.54 11.87
CA TYR A 32 -4.71 2.04 12.96
C TYR A 32 -3.97 0.96 13.78
N GLN A 33 -3.46 -0.08 13.12
CA GLN A 33 -2.86 -1.25 13.79
C GLN A 33 -1.55 -0.93 14.51
N ARG A 34 -0.83 0.09 14.06
CA ARG A 34 0.42 0.56 14.68
C ARG A 34 0.20 1.71 15.66
N GLY A 35 -1.06 2.13 15.88
CA GLY A 35 -1.41 3.17 16.85
C GLY A 35 -0.81 4.53 16.54
N ILE A 36 -0.61 4.84 15.24
CA ILE A 36 -0.09 6.15 14.80
C ILE A 36 -1.13 7.24 15.07
N TYR A 37 -2.40 6.89 14.90
CA TYR A 37 -3.54 7.72 15.28
C TYR A 37 -4.44 6.96 16.25
N PRO A 38 -5.14 7.68 17.15
CA PRO A 38 -6.07 7.08 18.09
C PRO A 38 -7.17 6.25 17.41
N PRO A 39 -7.63 5.14 18.01
CA PRO A 39 -8.69 4.30 17.43
C PRO A 39 -9.99 5.04 17.16
N GLU A 40 -10.31 6.07 17.96
CA GLU A 40 -11.48 6.92 17.77
C GLU A 40 -11.45 7.64 16.43
N ASP A 41 -10.29 7.93 15.83
CA ASP A 41 -10.19 8.61 14.52
C ASP A 41 -10.53 7.68 13.36
N PHE A 42 -10.92 6.43 13.61
CA PHE A 42 -11.25 5.45 12.59
C PHE A 42 -12.66 4.93 12.70
N ILE A 43 -13.24 4.60 11.55
CA ILE A 43 -14.52 3.91 11.44
C ILE A 43 -14.34 2.61 10.66
N THR A 44 -15.22 1.65 10.95
CA THR A 44 -15.25 0.38 10.23
C THR A 44 -16.16 0.47 9.00
N VAL A 45 -15.67 0.03 7.86
CA VAL A 45 -16.42 -0.07 6.59
C VAL A 45 -16.28 -1.46 5.98
N LYS A 46 -17.27 -1.90 5.20
CA LYS A 46 -17.19 -3.17 4.47
C LYS A 46 -16.49 -2.97 3.13
N LYS A 47 -15.35 -3.62 2.93
CA LYS A 47 -14.63 -3.64 1.65
C LYS A 47 -13.89 -4.97 1.48
N TYR A 48 -13.81 -5.47 0.24
CA TYR A 48 -13.20 -6.76 -0.09
C TYR A 48 -13.78 -7.92 0.72
N GLY A 49 -15.05 -7.85 1.15
CA GLY A 49 -15.65 -8.85 2.03
C GLY A 49 -15.09 -8.88 3.46
N LEU A 50 -14.33 -7.86 3.87
CA LEU A 50 -13.78 -7.69 5.22
C LEU A 50 -14.34 -6.42 5.88
N ASN A 51 -14.25 -6.37 7.20
CA ASN A 51 -14.42 -5.15 7.98
C ASN A 51 -13.06 -4.42 7.96
N MET A 52 -12.98 -3.36 7.17
CA MET A 52 -11.79 -2.53 7.02
C MET A 52 -11.91 -1.28 7.89
N VAL A 53 -10.79 -0.76 8.36
CA VAL A 53 -10.74 0.53 9.05
C VAL A 53 -10.35 1.63 8.08
N ILE A 54 -11.03 2.77 8.17
CA ILE A 54 -10.68 4.00 7.45
C ILE A 54 -10.74 5.17 8.42
N THR A 55 -9.83 6.13 8.27
CA THR A 55 -9.88 7.34 9.07
C THR A 55 -11.15 8.14 8.77
N HIS A 56 -11.74 8.71 9.81
CA HIS A 56 -12.81 9.68 9.71
C HIS A 56 -12.36 11.12 10.02
N ASP A 57 -11.11 11.31 10.44
CA ASP A 57 -10.49 12.62 10.58
C ASP A 57 -10.27 13.28 9.21
N ASP A 58 -10.63 14.56 9.10
CA ASP A 58 -10.65 15.26 7.82
C ASP A 58 -9.26 15.63 7.32
N ASP A 59 -8.31 15.89 8.20
CA ASP A 59 -6.93 16.23 7.84
C ASP A 59 -6.18 15.00 7.34
N ILE A 60 -6.28 13.87 8.05
CA ILE A 60 -5.72 12.58 7.63
C ILE A 60 -6.34 12.14 6.31
N LYS A 61 -7.68 12.20 6.18
CA LYS A 61 -8.36 11.89 4.91
C LYS A 61 -7.83 12.75 3.76
N LYS A 62 -7.71 14.06 3.97
CA LYS A 62 -7.23 14.98 2.94
C LYS A 62 -5.80 14.65 2.53
N TYR A 63 -4.94 14.35 3.50
CA TYR A 63 -3.56 13.95 3.25
C TYR A 63 -3.47 12.65 2.45
N ILE A 64 -4.16 11.59 2.89
CA ILE A 64 -4.20 10.29 2.21
C ILE A 64 -4.77 10.45 0.78
N ARG A 65 -5.84 11.22 0.60
CA ARG A 65 -6.43 11.47 -0.73
C ARG A 65 -5.47 12.17 -1.68
N LYS A 66 -4.69 13.15 -1.20
CA LYS A 66 -3.67 13.82 -2.01
C LYS A 66 -2.66 12.81 -2.54
N ILE A 67 -2.14 11.96 -1.66
CA ILE A 67 -1.20 10.89 -2.00
C ILE A 67 -1.80 9.95 -3.05
N LEU A 68 -3.00 9.42 -2.78
CA LEU A 68 -3.68 8.46 -3.67
C LEU A 68 -4.00 9.05 -5.04
N SER A 69 -4.38 10.33 -5.10
CA SER A 69 -4.67 11.02 -6.36
C SER A 69 -3.45 11.05 -7.29
N GLN A 70 -2.24 11.17 -6.72
CA GLN A 70 -1.01 11.16 -7.47
C GLN A 70 -0.55 9.73 -7.78
N LEU A 71 -0.62 8.82 -6.81
CA LEU A 71 -0.32 7.40 -7.00
C LEU A 71 -1.14 6.80 -8.14
N HIS A 72 -2.43 7.11 -8.22
CA HIS A 72 -3.28 6.64 -9.31
C HIS A 72 -2.80 7.13 -10.69
N LYS A 73 -2.27 8.36 -10.79
CA LYS A 73 -1.70 8.87 -12.06
C LYS A 73 -0.41 8.15 -12.43
N TRP A 74 0.46 7.87 -11.46
CA TRP A 74 1.72 7.15 -11.72
C TRP A 74 1.46 5.68 -12.07
N LEU A 75 0.51 5.01 -11.41
CA LEU A 75 0.05 3.66 -11.74
C LEU A 75 -0.48 3.60 -13.18
N MET A 76 -1.32 4.54 -13.57
CA MET A 76 -1.86 4.61 -14.94
C MET A 76 -0.79 4.81 -16.02
N ARG A 77 0.33 5.45 -15.67
CA ARG A 77 1.45 5.69 -16.59
C ARG A 77 2.49 4.56 -16.56
N GLY A 78 2.44 3.67 -15.58
CA GLY A 78 3.47 2.65 -15.37
C GLY A 78 4.76 3.21 -14.78
N ASN A 79 4.71 4.38 -14.13
CA ASN A 79 5.89 5.11 -13.68
C ASN A 79 6.23 4.86 -12.20
N ILE A 80 5.61 3.89 -11.53
CA ILE A 80 5.82 3.61 -10.11
C ILE A 80 6.43 2.23 -9.93
N ASP A 81 7.52 2.18 -9.17
CA ASP A 81 8.21 0.95 -8.81
C ASP A 81 7.82 0.51 -7.39
N LYS A 82 7.72 1.46 -6.45
CA LYS A 82 7.44 1.15 -5.03
C LYS A 82 6.65 2.25 -4.34
N LEU A 83 5.80 1.84 -3.40
CA LEU A 83 5.22 2.69 -2.37
C LEU A 83 5.79 2.26 -1.02
N ILE A 84 6.20 3.23 -0.20
CA ILE A 84 6.68 2.99 1.16
C ILE A 84 5.84 3.78 2.15
N VAL A 85 5.42 3.12 3.22
CA VAL A 85 4.91 3.76 4.43
C VAL A 85 5.94 3.52 5.54
N ALA A 86 6.70 4.57 5.87
CA ALA A 86 7.70 4.52 6.93
C ALA A 86 7.08 5.01 8.24
N ILE A 87 7.26 4.27 9.32
CA ILE A 87 6.92 4.72 10.68
C ILE A 87 8.18 5.25 11.32
N VAL A 88 8.11 6.48 11.82
CA VAL A 88 9.25 7.28 12.21
C VAL A 88 9.04 7.81 13.62
N ASN A 89 10.08 7.75 14.45
CA ASN A 89 10.07 8.36 15.77
C ASN A 89 10.10 9.90 15.64
N LYS A 90 9.22 10.58 16.38
CA LYS A 90 9.08 12.04 16.33
C LYS A 90 10.30 12.79 16.89
N ASP A 91 11.08 12.16 17.77
CA ASP A 91 12.19 12.82 18.48
C ASP A 91 13.47 12.88 17.64
N ASP A 92 13.88 11.75 17.06
CA ASP A 92 15.14 11.60 16.30
C ASP A 92 14.93 11.52 14.78
N TYR A 93 13.68 11.38 14.32
CA TYR A 93 13.32 11.16 12.92
C TYR A 93 13.95 9.88 12.32
N GLU A 94 14.24 8.88 13.14
CA GLU A 94 14.64 7.55 12.70
C GLU A 94 13.43 6.69 12.34
N ALA A 95 13.53 5.98 11.23
CA ALA A 95 12.53 5.00 10.85
C ALA A 95 12.69 3.73 11.70
N VAL A 96 11.57 3.22 12.22
CA VAL A 96 11.50 1.99 13.03
C VAL A 96 10.79 0.86 12.30
N GLU A 97 9.87 1.19 11.39
CA GLU A 97 9.21 0.25 10.50
C GLU A 97 9.15 0.83 9.10
N ARG A 98 9.32 -0.03 8.10
CA ARG A 98 9.29 0.32 6.69
C ARG A 98 8.41 -0.66 5.95
N TRP A 99 7.19 -0.23 5.65
CA TRP A 99 6.20 -1.01 4.92
C TRP A 99 6.35 -0.73 3.43
N GLN A 100 6.88 -1.70 2.70
CA GLN A 100 7.15 -1.61 1.26
C GLN A 100 6.09 -2.36 0.47
N PHE A 101 5.57 -1.68 -0.55
CA PHE A 101 4.73 -2.25 -1.59
C PHE A 101 5.45 -2.14 -2.92
N ASP A 102 5.96 -3.27 -3.43
CA ASP A 102 6.62 -3.32 -4.74
C ASP A 102 5.55 -3.43 -5.83
N VAL A 103 5.65 -2.58 -6.85
CA VAL A 103 4.72 -2.52 -7.98
C VAL A 103 5.45 -2.96 -9.23
N LYS A 104 4.95 -4.02 -9.87
CA LYS A 104 5.41 -4.42 -11.21
C LYS A 104 4.27 -4.27 -12.18
N LEU A 105 4.51 -3.56 -13.27
CA LEU A 105 3.62 -3.55 -14.43
C LEU A 105 4.02 -4.71 -15.34
N PHE A 106 3.07 -5.56 -15.71
CA PHE A 106 3.28 -6.55 -16.74
C PHE A 106 3.38 -5.82 -18.08
N SER A 107 4.53 -5.90 -18.76
CA SER A 107 4.70 -5.28 -20.07
C SER A 107 4.01 -6.12 -21.15
N ASN A 108 3.53 -5.46 -22.19
CA ASN A 108 3.04 -6.10 -23.42
C ASN A 108 4.12 -6.91 -24.18
N THR A 109 5.38 -6.90 -23.72
CA THR A 109 6.50 -7.57 -24.39
C THR A 109 6.67 -9.02 -23.98
N GLU A 110 6.01 -9.47 -22.91
CA GLU A 110 5.84 -10.89 -22.63
C GLU A 110 4.38 -11.25 -22.95
N PRO A 111 4.11 -11.89 -24.10
CA PRO A 111 2.78 -12.37 -24.40
C PRO A 111 2.38 -13.36 -23.30
N ARG A 112 1.43 -12.98 -22.46
CA ARG A 112 0.62 -13.95 -21.70
C ARG A 112 -0.37 -14.59 -22.66
N GLU A 113 0.14 -15.24 -23.71
CA GLU A 113 -0.70 -15.92 -24.70
C GLU A 113 -1.51 -17.08 -24.07
N ASP A 114 -1.12 -17.54 -22.87
CA ASP A 114 -1.74 -18.68 -22.16
C ASP A 114 -2.21 -18.38 -20.73
N ALA A 115 -2.15 -17.15 -20.22
CA ALA A 115 -2.64 -16.88 -18.86
C ALA A 115 -4.15 -16.60 -18.88
N PRO A 116 -5.00 -17.42 -18.22
CA PRO A 116 -6.42 -17.13 -18.13
C PRO A 116 -6.66 -15.78 -17.45
N GLU A 117 -7.61 -15.01 -17.99
CA GLU A 117 -8.01 -13.73 -17.42
C GLU A 117 -8.39 -13.89 -15.95
N LYS A 118 -7.80 -13.07 -15.09
CA LYS A 118 -8.01 -13.20 -13.65
C LYS A 118 -9.34 -12.58 -13.24
N LEU A 119 -10.17 -13.36 -12.55
CA LEU A 119 -11.46 -12.88 -12.07
C LEU A 119 -11.27 -11.94 -10.88
N TYR A 120 -12.14 -10.93 -10.77
CA TYR A 120 -12.12 -9.98 -9.65
C TYR A 120 -12.20 -10.69 -8.28
N GLU A 121 -12.91 -11.82 -8.19
CA GLU A 121 -13.02 -12.62 -6.96
C GLU A 121 -11.69 -13.25 -6.53
N ASP A 122 -10.82 -13.62 -7.48
CA ASP A 122 -9.47 -14.12 -7.18
C ASP A 122 -8.60 -12.97 -6.64
N VAL A 123 -8.61 -11.84 -7.34
CA VAL A 123 -7.90 -10.62 -6.91
C VAL A 123 -8.35 -10.20 -5.50
N GLN A 124 -9.67 -10.23 -5.25
CA GLN A 124 -10.23 -9.91 -3.94
C GLN A 124 -9.73 -10.88 -2.87
N ARG A 125 -9.70 -12.19 -3.13
CA ARG A 125 -9.20 -13.21 -2.18
C ARG A 125 -7.72 -13.01 -1.84
N GLU A 126 -6.91 -12.61 -2.81
CA GLU A 126 -5.50 -12.30 -2.58
C GLU A 126 -5.32 -11.05 -1.74
N ILE A 127 -6.05 -9.97 -2.06
CA ILE A 127 -6.08 -8.74 -1.25
C ILE A 127 -6.49 -9.07 0.19
N GLN A 128 -7.54 -9.88 0.38
CA GLN A 128 -7.98 -10.31 1.72
C GLN A 128 -6.86 -10.99 2.50
N ALA A 129 -6.05 -11.83 1.83
CA ALA A 129 -4.95 -12.54 2.47
C ALA A 129 -3.88 -11.55 2.96
N ILE A 130 -3.53 -10.54 2.16
CA ILE A 130 -2.54 -9.53 2.53
C ILE A 130 -3.04 -8.66 3.67
N ILE A 131 -4.28 -8.18 3.62
CA ILE A 131 -4.87 -7.38 4.71
C ILE A 131 -4.88 -8.17 6.04
N ARG A 132 -5.18 -9.47 5.99
CA ARG A 132 -5.11 -10.34 7.16
C ARG A 132 -3.68 -10.49 7.67
N GLN A 133 -2.69 -10.55 6.78
CA GLN A 133 -1.27 -10.58 7.17
C GLN A 133 -0.82 -9.26 7.79
N ILE A 134 -1.22 -8.10 7.25
CA ILE A 134 -0.99 -6.79 7.87
C ILE A 134 -1.55 -6.76 9.29
N THR A 135 -2.79 -7.21 9.47
CA THR A 135 -3.41 -7.27 10.80
C THR A 135 -2.70 -8.26 11.74
N ALA A 136 -2.37 -9.45 11.25
CA ALA A 136 -1.69 -10.48 12.04
C ALA A 136 -0.25 -10.08 12.41
N SER A 137 0.37 -9.18 11.64
CA SER A 137 1.76 -8.79 11.86
C SER A 137 2.01 -8.07 13.18
N VAL A 138 0.98 -7.41 13.71
CA VAL A 138 1.02 -6.76 15.02
C VAL A 138 1.43 -7.74 16.13
N THR A 139 1.21 -9.04 15.95
CA THR A 139 1.57 -10.06 16.95
C THR A 139 3.07 -10.37 17.04
N PHE A 140 3.84 -10.06 16.00
CA PHE A 140 5.30 -10.29 15.97
C PHE A 140 6.12 -9.00 15.84
N LEU A 141 5.49 -7.89 15.47
CA LEU A 141 6.15 -6.58 15.43
C LEU A 141 6.38 -6.04 16.85
N PRO A 142 7.51 -5.35 17.11
CA PRO A 142 7.75 -4.69 18.39
C PRO A 142 6.62 -3.74 18.78
N ILE A 143 6.40 -3.57 20.09
CA ILE A 143 5.40 -2.64 20.59
C ILE A 143 5.92 -1.22 20.41
N LEU A 144 5.12 -0.38 19.76
CA LEU A 144 5.37 1.06 19.65
C LEU A 144 4.65 1.79 20.79
N SER A 145 5.35 2.69 21.48
CA SER A 145 4.74 3.61 22.43
C SER A 145 3.82 4.60 21.72
N ALA A 146 2.52 4.56 22.03
CA ALA A 146 1.52 5.42 21.42
C ALA A 146 1.89 6.91 21.56
N GLY A 147 1.70 7.68 20.50
CA GLY A 147 1.96 9.12 20.48
C GLY A 147 3.40 9.53 20.11
N ASN A 148 4.38 8.63 20.19
CA ASN A 148 5.79 8.95 19.89
C ASN A 148 6.16 8.81 18.42
N TYR A 149 5.28 8.23 17.61
CA TYR A 149 5.56 7.92 16.21
C TYR A 149 4.66 8.71 15.26
N THR A 150 5.23 9.04 14.11
CA THR A 150 4.54 9.59 12.94
C THR A 150 4.79 8.68 11.74
N PHE A 151 4.24 9.03 10.57
CA PHE A 151 4.50 8.29 9.35
C PHE A 151 4.90 9.21 8.19
N ASN A 152 5.71 8.67 7.29
CA ASN A 152 6.05 9.29 6.02
C ASN A 152 5.68 8.34 4.88
N VAL A 153 5.26 8.91 3.76
CA VAL A 153 4.99 8.15 2.54
C VAL A 153 6.02 8.52 1.49
N LEU A 154 6.68 7.50 0.94
CA LEU A 154 7.67 7.65 -0.12
C LEU A 154 7.23 6.86 -1.34
N VAL A 155 7.57 7.36 -2.52
CA VAL A 155 7.25 6.70 -3.78
C VAL A 155 8.53 6.64 -4.59
N TYR A 156 8.84 5.45 -5.09
CA TYR A 156 9.90 5.22 -6.05
C TYR A 156 9.24 5.20 -7.42
N CYS A 157 9.70 6.09 -8.30
CA CYS A 157 9.20 6.24 -9.64
C CYS A 157 10.34 6.38 -10.63
N ASP A 158 10.04 6.20 -11.92
CA ASP A 158 10.97 6.48 -13.01
C ASP A 158 11.62 7.86 -12.81
N PRO A 159 12.94 8.01 -12.93
CA PRO A 159 13.63 9.31 -12.83
C PRO A 159 13.08 10.39 -13.78
N ASN A 160 12.41 9.99 -14.86
CA ASN A 160 11.78 10.89 -15.84
C ASN A 160 10.29 11.13 -15.56
N ALA A 161 9.74 10.57 -14.47
CA ALA A 161 8.36 10.79 -14.09
C ALA A 161 8.13 12.26 -13.71
N GLN A 162 6.97 12.81 -14.10
CA GLN A 162 6.57 14.14 -13.66
C GLN A 162 6.25 14.10 -12.16
N VAL A 163 7.08 14.79 -11.36
CA VAL A 163 6.90 14.99 -9.93
C VAL A 163 6.09 16.28 -9.69
N PRO A 164 4.91 16.22 -9.06
CA PRO A 164 4.14 17.43 -8.73
C PRO A 164 4.84 18.28 -7.66
N THR A 165 4.52 19.57 -7.58
CA THR A 165 5.09 20.49 -6.60
C THR A 165 4.83 20.10 -5.13
N GLU A 166 3.78 19.31 -4.87
CA GLU A 166 3.48 18.78 -3.53
C GLU A 166 4.37 17.61 -3.12
N TRP A 167 5.20 17.10 -4.04
CA TRP A 167 6.16 16.02 -3.82
C TRP A 167 7.59 16.56 -3.98
N ILE A 168 8.49 16.07 -3.14
CA ILE A 168 9.91 16.44 -3.16
C ILE A 168 10.76 15.18 -3.17
N ASP A 169 11.94 15.26 -3.80
CA ASP A 169 12.92 14.19 -3.75
C ASP A 169 13.38 13.97 -2.30
N SER A 170 13.27 12.74 -1.81
CA SER A 170 13.66 12.41 -0.45
C SER A 170 15.18 12.43 -0.33
N GLN A 171 15.73 13.28 0.55
CA GLN A 171 17.18 13.39 0.76
C GLN A 171 17.78 12.23 1.59
N ARG A 172 16.97 11.50 2.37
CA ARG A 172 17.41 10.42 3.27
C ARG A 172 17.08 9.03 2.72
N GLY A 173 17.80 8.60 1.68
CA GLY A 173 17.89 7.21 1.23
C GLY A 173 16.67 6.31 1.50
N GLY A 174 15.46 6.75 1.16
CA GLY A 174 14.27 5.90 1.30
C GLY A 174 13.71 5.61 2.69
N MET A 175 14.14 6.31 3.76
CA MET A 175 13.84 5.90 5.14
C MET A 175 14.31 4.47 5.44
N ASP A 176 15.50 4.11 4.98
CA ASP A 176 16.10 2.82 5.28
C ASP A 176 16.32 2.65 6.80
N LEU A 177 16.14 1.42 7.27
CA LEU A 177 16.25 1.11 8.70
C LEU A 177 17.71 0.82 9.07
N GLU A 178 18.16 1.44 10.16
CA GLU A 178 19.51 1.24 10.69
C GLU A 178 19.56 0.19 11.82
N GLY A 179 20.70 -0.48 11.98
CA GLY A 179 20.92 -1.45 13.05
C GLY A 179 20.42 -2.87 12.72
N ARG A 180 19.85 -3.56 13.72
CA ARG A 180 19.30 -4.91 13.56
C ARG A 180 17.89 -4.83 12.99
N VAL A 181 17.71 -5.32 11.77
CA VAL A 181 16.47 -5.23 11.02
C VAL A 181 16.03 -6.63 10.59
N GLU A 182 14.77 -6.94 10.84
CA GLU A 182 14.11 -8.14 10.34
C GLU A 182 13.14 -7.80 9.20
N ASN A 183 12.96 -8.75 8.29
CA ASN A 183 12.17 -8.58 7.09
C ASN A 183 11.12 -9.69 6.98
N VAL A 184 9.85 -9.31 6.89
CA VAL A 184 8.76 -10.28 6.73
C VAL A 184 8.01 -9.99 5.44
N LYS A 185 8.18 -10.92 4.48
CA LYS A 185 7.50 -10.86 3.19
C LYS A 185 6.09 -11.44 3.33
N PHE A 186 5.10 -10.69 2.84
CA PHE A 186 3.71 -11.14 2.80
C PHE A 186 3.40 -11.77 1.44
N LYS A 187 2.16 -12.23 1.31
CA LYS A 187 1.64 -12.65 0.03
C LYS A 187 1.61 -11.47 -0.94
N GLU A 188 1.63 -11.83 -2.21
CA GLU A 188 1.52 -10.89 -3.30
C GLU A 188 0.11 -11.03 -3.89
N PHE A 189 -0.38 -9.97 -4.52
CA PHE A 189 -1.58 -10.08 -5.34
C PHE A 189 -1.29 -9.54 -6.73
N SER A 190 -2.00 -10.05 -7.71
CA SER A 190 -1.90 -9.53 -9.07
C SER A 190 -3.27 -9.29 -9.67
N THR A 191 -3.31 -8.35 -10.59
CA THR A 191 -4.40 -8.13 -11.53
C THR A 191 -3.95 -8.63 -12.91
N ASN A 192 -4.68 -8.29 -13.97
CA ASN A 192 -4.21 -8.58 -15.33
C ASN A 192 -2.98 -7.74 -15.74
N GLU A 193 -2.72 -6.64 -15.04
CA GLU A 193 -1.78 -5.59 -15.48
C GLU A 193 -0.68 -5.30 -14.46
N HIS A 194 -1.00 -5.39 -13.16
CA HIS A 194 -0.07 -5.11 -12.08
C HIS A 194 0.11 -6.33 -11.16
N GLU A 195 1.33 -6.54 -10.68
CA GLU A 195 1.67 -7.36 -9.51
C GLU A 195 2.07 -6.45 -8.36
N ILE A 196 1.58 -6.74 -7.17
CA ILE A 196 1.91 -6.00 -5.95
C ILE A 196 2.50 -6.96 -4.92
N GLY A 197 3.78 -6.76 -4.61
CA GLY A 197 4.46 -7.41 -3.50
C GLY A 197 4.31 -6.59 -2.22
N THR A 198 4.26 -7.24 -1.06
CA THR A 198 4.23 -6.55 0.25
C THR A 198 5.31 -7.11 1.17
N LEU A 199 6.04 -6.20 1.80
CA LEU A 199 7.14 -6.50 2.73
C LEU A 199 7.06 -5.51 3.89
N VAL A 200 7.24 -5.98 5.12
CA VAL A 200 7.53 -5.10 6.26
C VAL A 200 8.94 -5.37 6.75
N SER A 201 9.73 -4.31 6.83
CA SER A 201 11.01 -4.30 7.54
C SER A 201 10.80 -3.61 8.88
N TYR A 202 11.39 -4.11 9.96
CA TYR A 202 11.28 -3.48 11.28
C TYR A 202 12.56 -3.62 12.09
N LYS A 203 12.87 -2.59 12.88
CA LYS A 203 14.01 -2.56 13.80
C LYS A 203 13.69 -3.43 15.01
N LEU A 204 14.62 -4.31 15.39
CA LEU A 204 14.51 -5.05 16.65
C LEU A 204 14.95 -4.15 17.80
N ASN A 205 14.16 -4.11 18.86
CA ASN A 205 14.60 -3.53 20.13
C ASN A 205 15.73 -4.43 20.67
N GLU A 206 16.83 -3.83 21.14
CA GLU A 206 17.94 -4.55 21.78
C GLU A 206 17.50 -5.33 23.02
#